data_AF-A0A2J8XGN5-F1
#
_entry.id   AF-A0A2J8XGN5-F1
#
_cell.length_a   1.000
_cell.length_b   1.000
_cell.length_c   1.000
_cell.angle_alpha   90.00
_cell.angle_beta   90.00
_cell.angle_gamma   90.00
#
_symmetry.space_group_name_H-M   'P 1'
#
loop_
_entity.id
_entity.type
_entity.pdbx_description
1 polymer ?
#
loop_
_entity_poly.entity_id
_entity_poly.type
_entity_poly.pdbx_seq_one_letter_code
_entity_poly.pdbx_strand_id
1 'polypeptide(L)'
;MISSKPRLVVPYGLKTLLEGISRAVLKTNPSNINQFAAAYFQELTMYRGNTTMDIKDLVKQFHQIKVEKWSEGTTPQKKLECLN
;
A
#
# COMPACT_ATOMS: atom_id res chain seq x y z
N MET A 1 -36.53 9.19 20.70
CA MET A 1 -35.31 9.55 19.93
C MET A 1 -34.27 8.48 20.20
N ILE A 2 -33.87 7.71 19.18
CA ILE A 2 -32.78 6.74 19.33
C ILE A 2 -31.49 7.55 19.33
N SER A 3 -30.83 7.69 20.48
CA SER A 3 -29.47 8.21 20.55
C SER A 3 -28.55 7.17 19.91
N SER A 4 -28.23 7.37 18.63
CA SER A 4 -27.27 6.57 17.88
C SER A 4 -25.87 6.94 18.33
N LYS A 5 -25.40 6.36 19.45
CA LYS A 5 -23.98 6.41 19.81
C LYS A 5 -23.17 5.92 18.60
N PRO A 6 -22.25 6.73 18.04
CA PRO A 6 -21.48 6.32 16.89
C PRO A 6 -20.66 5.08 17.25
N ARG A 7 -20.77 4.02 16.45
CA ARG A 7 -19.98 2.80 16.62
C ARG A 7 -18.68 2.97 15.85
N LEU A 8 -17.54 2.87 16.55
CA LEU A 8 -16.25 2.76 15.90
C LEU A 8 -16.09 1.34 15.38
N VAL A 9 -16.05 1.18 14.06
CA VAL A 9 -15.82 -0.10 13.39
C VAL A 9 -14.52 -0.01 12.62
N VAL A 10 -13.63 -0.98 12.82
CA VAL A 10 -12.42 -1.13 12.02
C VAL A 10 -12.78 -1.88 10.74
N PRO A 11 -12.58 -1.30 9.54
CA PRO A 11 -12.87 -1.98 8.29
C PRO A 11 -12.08 -3.26 8.11
N TYR A 12 -12.71 -4.28 7.54
CA TYR A 12 -12.04 -5.51 7.15
C TYR A 12 -10.87 -5.21 6.19
N GLY A 13 -9.71 -5.81 6.46
CA GLY A 13 -8.50 -5.60 5.65
C GLY A 13 -7.66 -4.38 6.03
N LEU A 14 -8.15 -3.45 6.85
CA LEU A 14 -7.38 -2.26 7.23
C LEU A 14 -6.07 -2.63 7.94
N LYS A 15 -6.11 -3.57 8.89
CA LYS A 15 -4.91 -4.08 9.56
C LYS A 15 -3.87 -4.59 8.56
N THR A 16 -4.31 -5.38 7.57
CA THR A 16 -3.42 -5.98 6.58
C THR A 16 -2.78 -4.93 5.67
N LEU A 17 -3.53 -3.90 5.27
CA LEU A 17 -3.00 -2.76 4.52
C LEU A 17 -1.94 -2.01 5.32
N LEU A 18 -2.24 -1.69 6.58
CA LEU A 18 -1.33 -0.96 7.47
C LEU A 18 -0.05 -1.75 7.77
N GLU A 19 -0.16 -3.06 8.01
CA GLU A 19 1.01 -3.92 8.19
C GLU A 19 1.86 -4.01 6.92
N GLY A 20 1.21 -4.09 5.75
CA GLY A 20 1.88 -4.13 4.45
C GLY A 20 2.76 -2.92 4.21
N ILE A 21 2.17 -1.73 4.30
CA ILE A 21 2.93 -0.49 4.11
C ILE A 21 3.99 -0.28 5.21
N SER A 22 3.69 -0.63 6.46
CA SER A 22 4.67 -0.50 7.55
C SER A 22 5.91 -1.35 7.30
N ARG A 23 5.74 -2.61 6.87
CA ARG A 23 6.85 -3.49 6.50
C ARG A 23 7.64 -2.94 5.31
N ALA A 24 6.94 -2.41 4.32
CA ALA A 24 7.56 -1.80 3.14
C ALA A 24 8.40 -0.56 3.50
N VAL A 25 7.89 0.32 4.36
CA VAL A 25 8.62 1.49 4.87
C VAL A 25 9.86 1.06 5.65
N LEU A 26 9.75 0.08 6.55
CA LEU A 26 10.90 -0.41 7.32
C LEU A 26 11.97 -1.04 6.43
N LYS A 27 11.57 -1.76 5.37
CA LYS A 27 12.52 -2.40 4.44
C LYS A 27 13.24 -1.39 3.54
N THR A 28 12.52 -0.37 3.07
CA THR A 28 13.03 0.59 2.07
C THR A 28 13.64 1.84 2.69
N ASN A 29 13.33 2.14 3.95
CA ASN A 29 13.75 3.32 4.69
C ASN A 29 13.67 4.62 3.87
N PRO A 30 12.47 4.99 3.37
CA PRO A 30 12.31 6.12 2.48
C PRO A 30 12.57 7.44 3.22
N SER A 31 13.18 8.40 2.53
CA SER A 31 13.38 9.77 3.05
C SER A 31 12.07 10.52 3.28
N ASN A 32 11.00 10.17 2.55
CA ASN A 32 9.66 10.73 2.70
C ASN A 32 8.60 9.62 2.74
N ILE A 33 8.05 9.36 3.92
CA ILE A 33 7.05 8.30 4.14
C ILE A 33 5.73 8.62 3.42
N ASN A 34 5.32 9.88 3.34
CA ASN A 34 4.05 10.26 2.70
C ASN A 34 4.09 10.01 1.19
N GLN A 35 5.19 10.42 0.54
CA GLN A 35 5.38 10.18 -0.90
C GLN A 35 5.47 8.67 -1.19
N PHE A 36 6.19 7.93 -0.35
CA PHE A 36 6.26 6.48 -0.46
C PHE A 36 4.88 5.82 -0.30
N ALA A 37 4.08 6.27 0.66
CA ALA A 37 2.75 5.75 0.90
C ALA A 37 1.80 5.96 -0.28
N ALA A 38 1.82 7.16 -0.87
CA ALA A 38 1.02 7.46 -2.05
C ALA A 38 1.39 6.51 -3.22
N ALA A 39 2.69 6.35 -3.49
CA ALA A 39 3.18 5.45 -4.53
C ALA A 39 2.81 3.97 -4.23
N TYR A 40 3.00 3.52 -2.99
CA TYR A 40 2.65 2.17 -2.53
C TYR A 40 1.18 1.85 -2.82
N PHE A 41 0.25 2.71 -2.40
CA PHE A 41 -1.18 2.45 -2.58
C PHE A 41 -1.63 2.61 -4.03
N GLN A 42 -1.00 3.50 -4.81
CA GLN A 42 -1.23 3.61 -6.25
C GLN A 42 -0.86 2.30 -6.95
N GLU A 43 0.33 1.76 -6.67
CA GLU A 43 0.76 0.48 -7.24
C GLU A 43 -0.11 -0.70 -6.79
N LEU A 44 -0.52 -0.73 -5.52
CA LEU A 44 -1.42 -1.77 -5.02
C LEU A 44 -2.79 -1.73 -5.73
N THR A 45 -3.31 -0.52 -5.98
CA THR A 45 -4.57 -0.32 -6.71
C THR A 45 -4.43 -0.75 -8.16
N MET A 46 -3.33 -0.40 -8.83
CA MET A 46 -3.03 -0.85 -10.19
C MET A 46 -2.89 -2.37 -10.27
N TYR A 47 -2.22 -2.98 -9.28
CA TYR A 47 -2.05 -4.43 -9.20
C TYR A 47 -3.38 -5.16 -9.03
N ARG A 48 -4.32 -4.59 -8.26
CA ARG A 48 -5.67 -5.11 -8.14
C ARG A 48 -6.39 -5.18 -9.49
N GLY A 49 -6.28 -4.11 -10.29
CA GLY A 49 -7.06 -3.96 -11.51
C GLY A 49 -8.56 -4.18 -11.25
N ASN A 50 -9.18 -5.03 -12.07
CA ASN A 50 -10.60 -5.40 -11.96
C ASN A 50 -10.83 -6.72 -11.18
N THR A 51 -9.82 -7.21 -10.46
CA THR A 51 -9.90 -8.51 -9.78
C THR A 51 -10.75 -8.42 -8.51
N THR A 52 -11.57 -9.44 -8.26
CA THR A 52 -12.41 -9.59 -7.05
C THR A 52 -11.68 -10.31 -5.91
N MET A 53 -10.34 -10.33 -5.92
CA MET A 53 -9.52 -11.02 -4.93
C MET A 53 -9.71 -10.42 -3.54
N ASP A 54 -9.69 -11.27 -2.50
CA ASP A 54 -9.70 -10.82 -1.10
C ASP A 54 -8.52 -9.90 -0.84
N ILE A 55 -8.75 -8.82 -0.09
CA ILE A 55 -7.75 -7.78 0.17
C ILE A 55 -6.50 -8.34 0.87
N LYS A 56 -6.63 -9.35 1.73
CA LYS A 56 -5.48 -9.96 2.41
C LYS A 56 -4.63 -10.76 1.44
N ASP A 57 -5.27 -11.53 0.57
CA ASP A 57 -4.60 -12.30 -0.47
C ASP A 57 -3.95 -11.39 -1.51
N LEU A 58 -4.64 -10.31 -1.90
CA LEU A 58 -4.11 -9.29 -2.79
C LEU A 58 -2.82 -8.69 -2.23
N VAL A 59 -2.84 -8.25 -0.96
CA VAL A 59 -1.67 -7.67 -0.30
C VAL A 59 -0.55 -8.69 -0.16
N LYS A 60 -0.87 -9.97 0.10
CA LYS A 60 0.13 -11.05 0.16
C LYS A 60 0.81 -11.25 -1.19
N GLN A 61 0.04 -11.37 -2.29
CA GLN A 61 0.59 -11.56 -3.63
C GLN A 61 1.36 -10.33 -4.12
N PHE A 62 0.83 -9.14 -3.85
CA PHE A 62 1.51 -7.88 -4.16
C PHE A 62 2.91 -7.86 -3.56
N HIS A 63 3.06 -8.21 -2.27
CA HIS A 63 4.37 -8.24 -1.64
C HIS A 63 5.26 -9.36 -2.17
N GLN A 64 4.71 -10.55 -2.48
CA GLN A 64 5.49 -11.63 -3.09
C GLN A 64 6.10 -11.22 -4.43
N ILE A 65 5.39 -10.44 -5.24
CA ILE A 65 5.81 -10.07 -6.60
C ILE A 65 6.66 -8.79 -6.61
N LYS A 66 6.37 -7.82 -5.74
CA LYS A 66 6.96 -6.47 -5.79
C LYS A 66 8.02 -6.19 -4.73
N VAL A 67 7.98 -6.83 -3.56
CA VAL A 67 8.95 -6.52 -2.48
C VAL A 67 10.35 -7.04 -2.78
N GLU A 68 10.49 -8.06 -3.62
CA GLU A 68 11.82 -8.46 -4.13
C GLU A 68 12.43 -7.35 -5.00
N LYS A 69 11.62 -6.67 -5.83
CA LYS A 69 12.08 -5.60 -6.72
C LYS A 69 12.45 -4.28 -6.01
N TRP A 70 11.90 -4.01 -4.83
CA TRP A 70 12.29 -2.84 -4.03
C TRP A 70 13.62 -3.01 -3.30
N SER A 71 14.11 -4.25 -3.15
CA SER A 71 15.45 -4.53 -2.63
C SER A 71 16.55 -4.21 -3.65
N GLU A 72 16.23 -4.21 -4.95
CA GLU A 72 17.21 -4.03 -6.05
C GLU A 72 17.38 -2.56 -6.49
N GLY A 73 17.04 -1.59 -5.63
CA GLY A 73 17.48 -0.20 -5.81
C GLY A 73 16.70 0.63 -6.84
N THR A 74 15.49 0.24 -7.24
CA THR A 74 14.60 1.18 -7.96
C THR A 74 13.77 1.97 -6.95
N THR A 75 14.35 3.06 -6.45
CA THR A 75 13.59 4.15 -5.83
C THR A 75 12.63 4.74 -6.88
N PRO A 76 11.32 4.87 -6.61
CA PRO A 76 10.39 5.55 -7.52
C PRO A 76 10.64 7.06 -7.68
N GLN A 77 11.73 7.61 -7.13
CA GLN A 77 12.02 9.04 -7.18
C GLN A 77 12.56 9.55 -8.52
N LYS A 78 12.85 8.67 -9.51
CA LYS A 78 13.39 9.13 -10.82
C LYS A 78 12.42 9.08 -12.00
N LYS A 79 11.14 8.73 -11.82
CA LYS A 79 10.18 8.67 -12.93
C LYS A 79 8.90 9.49 -12.71
N LEU A 80 9.04 10.70 -12.16
CA LEU A 80 7.98 11.71 -12.27
C LEU A 80 8.51 13.16 -12.42
N GLU A 81 9.78 13.35 -12.80
CA GLU A 81 10.34 14.68 -13.13
C GLU A 81 10.80 14.81 -14.60
N CYS A 82 10.39 13.89 -15.48
CA CYS A 82 10.66 13.98 -16.93
C CYS A 82 9.40 13.84 -17.78
N LEU A 83 8.32 14.53 -17.41
CA LEU A 83 7.26 14.86 -18.37
C LEU A 83 6.96 16.35 -18.23
N ASN A 84 7.80 17.14 -18.90
CA ASN A 84 7.42 18.45 -19.43
C ASN A 84 6.26 18.28 -20.42
#